data_AF-A0A2T1FYN7-F1
#
_entry.id   AF-A0A2T1FYN7-F1
#
_cell.length_a   1.000
_cell.length_b   1.000
_cell.length_c   1.000
_cell.angle_alpha   90.00
_cell.angle_beta   90.00
_cell.angle_gamma   90.00
#
_symmetry.space_group_name_H-M   'P 1'
#
loop_
_entity.id
_entity.type
_entity.pdbx_description
1 polymer ?
#
loop_
_entity_poly.entity_id
_entity_poly.type
_entity_poly.pdbx_seq_one_letter_code
_entity_poly.pdbx_strand_id
1 'polypeptide(L)'
;MSFINFNLPVKRLVRSLIAVCFCALMFVSNAFPAFAVTSSLTKGEAQLTGIEKEAQKAALKDPMSLEETQKKANEGINEIQGDADSEKMKNPSNTKATSFEQQVKKAVTKIKD
;
A
#
# COMPACT_ATOMS: atom_id res chain seq x y z
N MET A 1 -18.02 -3.00 -57.23
CA MET A 1 -17.50 -3.17 -55.85
C MET A 1 -16.14 -3.83 -55.96
N SER A 2 -15.07 -3.13 -55.59
CA SER A 2 -13.72 -3.70 -55.65
C SER A 2 -13.42 -4.39 -54.33
N PHE A 3 -13.29 -5.72 -54.35
CA PHE A 3 -12.88 -6.49 -53.17
C PHE A 3 -11.36 -6.34 -53.01
N ILE A 4 -10.95 -5.85 -51.84
CA ILE A 4 -9.53 -5.66 -51.52
C ILE A 4 -8.93 -7.04 -51.25
N ASN A 5 -8.06 -7.50 -52.15
CA ASN A 5 -7.32 -8.75 -51.96
C ASN A 5 -6.19 -8.54 -50.95
N PHE A 6 -6.41 -8.98 -49.71
CA PHE A 6 -5.40 -8.98 -48.65
C PHE A 6 -4.41 -10.14 -48.85
N ASN A 7 -3.36 -9.92 -49.64
CA ASN A 7 -2.20 -10.81 -49.65
C ASN A 7 -1.18 -10.35 -48.58
N LEU A 8 -1.55 -10.47 -47.30
CA LEU A 8 -0.67 -10.13 -46.19
C LEU A 8 0.23 -11.34 -45.88
N PRO A 9 1.56 -11.22 -46.03
CA PRO A 9 2.45 -12.33 -45.69
C PRO A 9 2.29 -12.65 -44.22
N VAL A 10 2.04 -13.91 -43.88
CA VAL A 10 1.75 -14.41 -42.52
C VAL A 10 2.71 -13.84 -41.46
N LYS A 11 3.98 -13.64 -41.82
CA LYS A 11 5.00 -13.01 -40.96
C LYS A 11 4.67 -11.58 -40.52
N ARG A 12 4.07 -10.77 -41.40
CA ARG A 12 3.62 -9.39 -41.08
C ARG A 12 2.39 -9.41 -40.18
N LEU A 13 1.46 -10.32 -40.41
CA LEU A 13 0.28 -10.50 -39.55
C LEU A 13 0.67 -10.92 -38.12
N VAL A 14 1.57 -11.89 -37.99
CA VAL A 14 2.08 -12.33 -36.68
C VAL A 14 2.77 -11.18 -35.95
N ARG A 15 3.60 -10.41 -36.65
CA ARG A 15 4.28 -9.24 -36.05
C ARG A 15 3.29 -8.17 -35.58
N SER A 16 2.26 -7.88 -36.37
CA SER A 16 1.21 -6.92 -35.99
C SER A 16 0.38 -7.42 -34.81
N LEU A 17 0.04 -8.72 -34.77
CA LEU A 17 -0.71 -9.32 -33.67
C LEU A 17 0.07 -9.20 -32.35
N ILE A 18 1.35 -9.54 -32.35
CA ILE A 18 2.21 -9.43 -31.17
C ILE A 18 2.26 -7.97 -30.69
N ALA A 19 2.44 -7.00 -31.61
CA ALA A 19 2.46 -5.59 -31.27
C ALA A 19 1.14 -5.13 -30.62
N VAL A 20 -0.01 -5.54 -31.15
CA VAL A 20 -1.33 -5.24 -30.57
C VAL A 20 -1.48 -5.85 -29.17
N CYS A 21 -1.02 -7.09 -28.96
CA CYS A 21 -1.05 -7.70 -27.63
C CYS A 21 -0.19 -6.94 -26.61
N PHE A 22 1.01 -6.50 -27.00
CA PHE A 22 1.85 -5.68 -26.12
C PHE A 22 1.23 -4.31 -25.82
N CYS A 23 0.65 -3.66 -26.83
CA CYS A 23 -0.07 -2.40 -26.63
C CYS A 23 -1.27 -2.58 -25.68
N ALA A 24 -2.03 -3.66 -25.84
CA ALA A 24 -3.15 -3.98 -24.97
C ALA A 24 -2.68 -4.28 -23.54
N LEU A 25 -1.61 -5.05 -23.37
CA LEU A 25 -1.01 -5.33 -22.06
C LEU A 25 -0.52 -4.04 -21.40
N MET A 26 0.22 -3.18 -22.11
CA MET A 26 0.65 -1.88 -21.59
C MET A 26 -0.55 -1.00 -21.23
N PHE A 27 -1.59 -0.96 -22.06
CA PHE A 27 -2.79 -0.18 -21.77
C PHE A 27 -3.49 -0.68 -20.51
N VAL A 28 -3.70 -1.99 -20.36
CA VAL A 28 -4.30 -2.60 -19.16
C VAL A 28 -3.42 -2.36 -17.94
N SER A 29 -2.10 -2.54 -18.04
CA SER A 29 -1.16 -2.31 -16.93
C SER A 29 -1.11 -0.85 -16.45
N ASN A 30 -1.32 0.12 -17.33
CA ASN A 30 -1.33 1.55 -16.98
C ASN A 30 -2.72 2.07 -16.61
N ALA A 31 -3.78 1.55 -17.23
CA ALA A 31 -5.16 1.96 -16.97
C ALA A 31 -5.71 1.38 -15.66
N PHE A 32 -5.12 0.29 -15.17
CA PHE A 32 -5.44 -0.29 -13.86
C PHE A 32 -4.20 -0.25 -12.96
N PRO A 33 -3.83 0.92 -12.41
CA PRO A 33 -2.81 0.96 -11.38
C PRO A 33 -3.32 0.11 -10.19
N ALA A 34 -2.74 -1.07 -10.02
CA ALA A 34 -2.90 -1.96 -8.88
C ALA A 34 -4.35 -2.20 -8.40
N PHE A 35 -5.05 -3.17 -9.00
CA PHE A 35 -6.16 -3.90 -8.35
C PHE A 35 -5.77 -4.55 -7.00
N ALA A 36 -4.49 -4.49 -6.60
CA ALA A 36 -3.98 -5.01 -5.35
C ALA A 36 -4.16 -4.07 -4.15
N VAL A 37 -4.57 -2.81 -4.33
CA VAL A 37 -4.64 -1.85 -3.20
C VAL A 37 -6.04 -1.22 -3.10
N THR A 38 -6.78 -1.62 -2.06
CA THR A 38 -8.03 -0.97 -1.64
C THR A 38 -7.77 0.29 -0.81
N SER A 39 -6.71 1.04 -1.13
CA SER A 39 -6.45 2.33 -0.48
C SER A 39 -7.38 3.37 -1.07
N SER A 40 -7.95 4.22 -0.22
CA SER A 40 -8.69 5.39 -0.67
C SER A 40 -7.78 6.24 -1.57
N LEU A 41 -8.16 6.43 -2.86
CA LEU A 41 -7.38 7.25 -3.80
C LEU A 41 -7.18 8.69 -3.31
N THR A 42 -8.06 9.15 -2.41
CA THR A 42 -8.04 10.46 -1.75
C THR A 42 -7.26 10.51 -0.44
N LYS A 43 -6.88 9.37 0.13
CA LYS A 43 -6.02 9.28 1.32
C LYS A 43 -4.67 8.75 0.87
N GLY A 44 -3.77 9.68 0.53
CA GLY A 44 -2.34 9.39 0.51
C GLY A 44 -1.84 8.94 1.89
N GLU A 45 -0.53 8.71 2.03
CA GLU A 45 0.07 8.45 3.34
C GLU A 45 -0.34 9.55 4.33
N ALA A 46 -0.90 9.14 5.47
CA ALA A 46 -1.29 10.08 6.50
C ALA A 46 0.00 10.74 7.02
N GLN A 47 0.10 12.06 6.88
CA GLN A 47 1.27 12.79 7.37
C GLN A 47 1.28 12.72 8.91
N LEU A 48 2.29 12.03 9.46
CA LEU A 48 2.54 11.85 10.89
C LEU A 48 3.48 12.94 11.43
N THR A 49 3.18 14.19 11.08
CA THR A 49 4.03 15.36 11.41
C THR A 49 4.16 15.62 12.91
N GLY A 50 3.18 15.19 13.71
CA GLY A 50 3.23 15.28 15.17
C GLY A 50 4.30 14.34 15.74
N ILE A 51 4.34 13.09 15.26
CA ILE A 51 5.37 12.11 15.62
C ILE A 51 6.76 12.62 15.22
N GLU A 52 6.91 13.13 14.00
CA GLU A 52 8.18 13.69 13.52
C GLU A 52 8.66 14.85 14.41
N LYS A 53 7.74 15.76 14.78
CA LYS A 53 8.04 16.89 15.65
C LYS A 53 8.46 16.45 17.05
N GLU A 54 7.75 15.48 17.65
CA GLU A 54 8.11 14.96 18.98
C GLU A 54 9.44 14.19 18.96
N ALA A 55 9.72 13.44 17.88
CA ALA A 55 10.99 12.78 17.69
C ALA A 55 12.15 13.78 17.54
N GLN A 56 11.98 14.84 16.74
CA GLN A 56 13.00 15.91 16.63
C GLN A 56 13.22 16.61 17.97
N LYS A 57 12.16 16.92 18.72
CA LYS A 57 12.28 17.51 20.05
C LYS A 57 13.08 16.61 20.99
N ALA A 58 12.82 15.31 20.98
CA ALA A 58 13.54 14.36 21.82
C ALA A 58 15.01 14.21 21.40
N ALA A 59 15.31 14.31 20.10
CA ALA A 59 16.69 14.28 19.60
C ALA A 59 17.50 15.54 19.96
N LEU A 60 16.85 16.69 20.13
CA LEU A 60 17.49 17.99 20.39
C LEU A 60 17.50 18.41 21.86
N LYS A 61 16.71 17.74 22.71
CA LYS A 61 16.63 18.05 24.15
C LYS A 61 17.53 17.12 24.97
N ASP A 62 17.83 17.56 26.19
CA ASP A 62 18.41 16.69 27.21
C ASP A 62 17.52 15.45 27.44
N PRO A 63 18.11 14.31 27.86
CA PRO A 63 17.36 13.10 28.15
C PRO A 63 16.19 13.37 29.09
N MET A 64 15.02 12.83 28.74
CA MET A 64 13.82 12.98 29.57
C MET A 64 14.05 12.44 30.98
N SER A 65 13.48 13.13 31.96
CA SER A 65 13.42 12.61 33.32
C SER A 65 12.54 11.35 33.39
N LEU A 66 12.67 10.57 34.47
CA LEU A 66 11.81 9.39 34.69
C LEU A 66 10.33 9.77 34.79
N GLU A 67 10.00 10.90 35.42
CA GLU A 67 8.63 11.38 35.54
C GLU A 67 8.04 11.76 34.18
N GLU A 68 8.79 12.50 33.36
CA GLU A 68 8.37 12.86 31.99
C GLU A 68 8.21 11.63 31.11
N THR A 69 9.15 10.68 31.20
CA THR A 69 9.10 9.41 30.47
C THR A 69 7.84 8.63 30.85
N GLN A 70 7.54 8.51 32.15
CA GLN A 70 6.37 7.80 32.63
C GLN A 70 5.07 8.51 32.22
N LYS A 71 5.05 9.84 32.26
CA LYS A 71 3.91 10.63 31.80
C LYS A 71 3.64 10.39 30.31
N LYS A 72 4.64 10.55 29.45
CA LYS A 72 4.48 10.32 28.00
C LYS A 72 4.16 8.87 27.65
N ALA A 73 4.76 7.90 28.34
CA ALA A 73 4.44 6.49 28.14
C ALA A 73 2.97 6.18 28.46
N ASN A 74 2.38 6.86 29.46
CA ASN A 74 0.96 6.73 29.79
C ASN A 74 0.02 7.44 28.81
N GLU A 75 0.51 8.38 28.00
CA GLU A 75 -0.30 9.08 26.99
C GLU A 75 -0.63 8.19 25.79
N GLY A 76 0.18 7.16 25.49
CA GLY A 76 -0.22 6.17 24.49
C GLY A 76 0.90 5.35 23.86
N ILE A 77 1.40 5.80 22.72
CA ILE A 77 2.15 4.98 21.76
C ILE A 77 3.54 4.60 22.30
N ASN A 78 4.28 5.57 22.85
CA ASN A 78 5.55 5.39 23.55
C ASN A 78 5.98 6.70 24.24
N GLU A 79 7.12 6.66 24.94
CA GLU A 79 7.70 7.78 25.67
C GLU A 79 8.18 8.95 24.80
N ILE A 80 8.45 8.73 23.51
CA ILE A 80 8.88 9.80 22.60
C ILE A 80 7.65 10.49 21.99
N GLN A 81 6.74 9.68 21.42
CA GLN A 81 5.60 10.11 20.63
C GLN A 81 4.40 10.53 21.49
N GLY A 82 4.26 9.99 22.69
CA GLY A 82 3.04 10.16 23.50
C GLY A 82 1.81 9.67 22.73
N ASP A 83 0.79 10.52 22.63
CA ASP A 83 -0.44 10.27 21.87
C ASP A 83 -0.43 10.90 20.45
N ALA A 84 0.70 11.50 20.04
CA ALA A 84 0.80 12.26 18.80
C ALA A 84 0.36 11.44 17.59
N ASP A 85 -0.60 11.97 16.82
CA ASP A 85 -1.15 11.36 15.62
C ASP A 85 -1.69 9.92 15.81
N SER A 86 -1.99 9.51 17.04
CA SER A 86 -2.51 8.16 17.37
C SER A 86 -3.78 7.78 16.60
N GLU A 87 -4.65 8.76 16.35
CA GLU A 87 -5.86 8.66 15.56
C GLU A 87 -5.61 8.49 14.04
N LYS A 88 -4.44 8.92 13.55
CA LYS A 88 -4.01 8.76 12.16
C LYS A 88 -3.30 7.43 11.93
N MET A 89 -2.77 6.81 12.98
CA MET A 89 -2.10 5.52 12.91
C MET A 89 -3.08 4.37 12.66
N LYS A 90 -2.59 3.33 11.98
CA LYS A 90 -3.35 2.10 11.76
C LYS A 90 -3.28 1.23 13.01
N ASN A 91 -4.44 0.84 13.52
CA ASN A 91 -4.62 -0.01 14.68
C ASN A 91 -5.70 -1.09 14.41
N PRO A 92 -5.84 -2.11 15.27
CA PRO A 92 -6.80 -3.19 15.06
C PRO A 92 -8.26 -2.74 14.96
N SER A 93 -8.65 -1.64 15.62
CA SER A 93 -10.03 -1.14 15.61
C SER A 93 -10.35 -0.34 14.35
N ASN A 94 -9.36 0.29 13.71
CA ASN A 94 -9.53 1.10 12.49
C ASN A 94 -8.97 0.43 11.21
N THR A 95 -8.44 -0.79 11.31
CA THR A 95 -7.82 -1.52 10.19
C THR A 95 -8.38 -2.93 10.08
N LYS A 96 -8.97 -3.26 8.93
CA LYS A 96 -9.34 -4.63 8.56
C LYS A 96 -8.13 -5.37 8.00
N ALA A 97 -7.11 -5.60 8.82
CA ALA A 97 -5.95 -6.42 8.46
C ALA A 97 -6.18 -7.87 8.90
N THR A 98 -5.77 -8.82 8.07
CA THR A 98 -5.71 -10.23 8.47
C THR A 98 -4.31 -10.52 9.00
N SER A 99 -4.22 -11.13 10.19
CA SER A 99 -2.91 -11.52 10.72
C SER A 99 -2.27 -12.58 9.83
N PHE A 100 -0.94 -12.68 9.85
CA PHE A 100 -0.23 -13.74 9.13
C PHE A 100 -0.75 -15.13 9.51
N GLU A 101 -1.03 -15.36 10.80
CA GLU A 101 -1.65 -16.61 11.27
C GLU A 101 -3.01 -16.87 10.59
N GLN A 102 -3.88 -15.86 10.52
CA GLN A 102 -5.19 -16.00 9.86
C GLN A 102 -5.04 -16.29 8.37
N GLN A 103 -4.04 -15.70 7.70
CA GLN A 103 -3.73 -15.96 6.30
C GLN A 103 -3.27 -17.41 6.10
N VAL A 104 -2.37 -17.90 6.96
CA VAL A 104 -1.89 -19.29 6.92
C VAL A 104 -3.03 -20.27 7.20
N LYS A 105 -3.86 -20.03 8.23
CA LYS A 105 -5.04 -20.86 8.51
C LYS A 105 -5.97 -20.94 7.30
N LYS A 106 -6.31 -19.80 6.70
CA LYS A 106 -7.21 -19.74 5.54
C LYS A 106 -6.63 -20.47 4.32
N ALA A 107 -5.32 -20.41 4.11
CA ALA A 107 -4.64 -21.14 3.04
C ALA A 107 -4.65 -22.65 3.29
N VAL A 108 -4.35 -23.09 4.51
CA VAL A 108 -4.35 -24.52 4.88
C VAL A 108 -5.76 -25.12 4.82
N THR A 109 -6.79 -24.42 5.29
CA THR A 109 -8.18 -24.90 5.19
C THR A 109 -8.60 -25.09 3.74
N LYS A 110 -8.22 -24.16 2.83
CA LYS A 110 -8.52 -24.29 1.39
C LYS A 110 -7.83 -25.45 0.68
N ILE A 111 -6.75 -26.00 1.23
CA ILE A 111 -6.05 -27.17 0.67
C ILE A 111 -6.68 -28.47 1.17
N LYS A 112 -7.39 -28.41 2.31
CA LYS A 112 -8.01 -29.57 2.95
C LYS A 112 -9.40 -29.91 2.38
N ASP A 113 -10.06 -28.93 1.76
CA ASP A 113 -11.31 -29.08 0.99
C ASP A 113 -11.01 -29.36 -0.49
#